data_AF-A0A164YBY6-F1
#
_entry.id   AF-A0A164YBY6-F1
#
_cell.length_a   1.000
_cell.length_b   1.000
_cell.length_c   1.000
_cell.angle_alpha   90.00
_cell.angle_beta   90.00
_cell.angle_gamma   90.00
#
_symmetry.space_group_name_H-M   'P 1'
#
loop_
_entity.id
_entity.type
_entity.pdbx_description
1 polymer ?
#
loop_
_entity_poly.entity_id
_entity_poly.type
_entity_poly.pdbx_seq_one_letter_code
_entity_poly.pdbx_strand_id
1 'polypeptide(L)'
;MRAFEANGTTTTSFIGTDPNNLSWKVNHPAGSNLILQVIDSNGNSGGVAPDLYNVIPGSSSSCHHPPLNTSLALVPQITPSKTTLNTCDPLLLAILGGTPPYTLSIAITDALTSPNLTIPPGEDQYLWIDRAPPNNYLIAAACDS
;
A
#
# COMPACT_ATOMS: atom_id res chain seq x y z
N MET A 1 -9.39 7.44 -4.62
CA MET A 1 -9.18 6.25 -3.77
C MET A 1 -7.87 5.61 -4.12
N ARG A 2 -6.98 5.49 -3.14
CA ARG A 2 -5.78 4.68 -3.22
C ARG A 2 -6.03 3.38 -2.45
N ALA A 3 -5.77 2.24 -3.07
CA ALA A 3 -5.96 0.92 -2.50
C ALA A 3 -4.62 0.20 -2.47
N PHE A 4 -4.13 -0.11 -1.27
CA PHE A 4 -2.88 -0.82 -1.01
C PHE A 4 -3.19 -2.30 -0.81
N GLU A 5 -2.62 -3.17 -1.65
CA GLU A 5 -2.87 -4.61 -1.60
C GLU A 5 -1.69 -5.36 -0.97
N ALA A 6 -1.99 -6.25 -0.01
CA ALA A 6 -0.98 -7.12 0.57
C ALA A 6 -0.45 -8.10 -0.50
N ASN A 7 0.86 -8.08 -0.75
CA ASN A 7 1.52 -8.85 -1.81
C ASN A 7 0.98 -8.57 -3.24
N GLY A 8 0.37 -7.40 -3.46
CA GLY A 8 -0.21 -7.02 -4.75
C GLY A 8 0.17 -5.60 -5.17
N THR A 9 -0.60 -5.05 -6.11
CA THR A 9 -0.32 -3.70 -6.67
C THR A 9 -1.10 -2.65 -5.89
N THR A 10 -0.48 -1.51 -5.60
CA THR A 10 -1.24 -0.34 -5.14
C THR A 10 -1.88 0.36 -6.33
N THR A 11 -3.20 0.58 -6.29
CA THR A 11 -3.91 1.31 -7.36
C THR A 11 -4.44 2.64 -6.87
N THR A 12 -4.52 3.63 -7.76
CA THR A 12 -5.23 4.89 -7.50
C THR A 12 -6.34 5.05 -8.52
N SER A 13 -7.57 5.22 -8.05
CA SER A 13 -8.78 5.35 -8.85
C SER A 13 -9.53 6.66 -8.51
N PHE A 14 -10.05 7.33 -9.53
CA PHE A 14 -11.00 8.42 -9.35
C PHE A 14 -12.32 7.87 -8.78
N ILE A 15 -12.90 8.57 -7.80
CA ILE A 15 -14.12 8.13 -7.11
C ILE A 15 -15.29 9.12 -7.18
N GLY A 16 -15.11 10.24 -7.88
CA GLY A 16 -16.09 11.31 -7.98
C GLY A 16 -15.58 12.65 -7.44
N THR A 17 -16.37 13.69 -7.68
CA THR A 17 -16.15 15.06 -7.16
C THR A 17 -17.23 15.52 -6.19
N ASP A 18 -18.35 14.81 -6.08
CA ASP A 18 -19.39 15.10 -5.09
C ASP A 18 -19.05 14.39 -3.78
N PRO A 19 -18.70 15.12 -2.70
CA PRO A 19 -18.31 14.50 -1.43
C PRO A 19 -19.44 13.67 -0.78
N ASN A 20 -20.70 13.88 -1.18
CA ASN A 20 -21.83 13.11 -0.68
C ASN A 20 -22.17 11.89 -1.56
N ASN A 21 -21.51 11.74 -2.70
CA ASN A 21 -21.77 10.66 -3.64
C ASN A 21 -20.48 10.19 -4.32
N LEU A 22 -19.61 9.60 -3.50
CA LEU A 22 -18.38 8.96 -3.98
C LEU A 22 -18.64 7.48 -4.23
N SER A 23 -18.13 6.97 -5.34
CA SER A 23 -18.21 5.56 -5.68
C SER A 23 -16.86 5.04 -6.13
N TRP A 24 -16.48 3.89 -5.59
CA TRP A 24 -15.27 3.18 -5.99
C TRP A 24 -15.63 1.81 -6.51
N LYS A 25 -15.03 1.44 -7.64
CA LYS A 25 -15.14 0.09 -8.21
C LYS A 25 -13.88 -0.68 -7.86
N VAL A 26 -14.04 -1.78 -7.13
CA VAL A 26 -12.92 -2.65 -6.76
C VAL A 26 -12.33 -3.29 -8.03
N ASN A 27 -11.02 -3.16 -8.18
CA ASN A 27 -10.22 -3.63 -9.32
C ASN A 27 -9.11 -4.60 -8.89
N HIS A 28 -9.24 -5.18 -7.70
CA HIS A 28 -8.33 -6.17 -7.13
C HIS A 28 -8.99 -7.55 -7.14
N PRO A 29 -8.21 -8.65 -7.22
CA PRO A 29 -8.76 -9.99 -7.25
C PRO A 29 -9.47 -10.38 -5.96
N ALA A 30 -10.37 -11.36 -6.04
CA ALA A 30 -11.02 -11.92 -4.86
C ALA A 30 -9.98 -12.61 -3.95
N GLY A 31 -10.14 -12.46 -2.64
CA GLY A 31 -9.21 -12.94 -1.63
C GLY A 31 -8.12 -11.94 -1.24
N SER A 32 -7.94 -10.85 -2.00
CA SER A 32 -7.00 -9.78 -1.66
C SER A 32 -7.40 -9.05 -0.39
N ASN A 33 -6.40 -8.61 0.37
CA ASN A 33 -6.57 -7.77 1.54
C ASN A 33 -6.06 -6.36 1.25
N LEU A 34 -6.91 -5.36 1.49
CA LEU A 34 -6.67 -3.98 1.11
C LEU A 34 -6.67 -3.04 2.32
N ILE A 35 -5.72 -2.12 2.36
CA ILE A 35 -5.83 -0.87 3.12
C ILE A 35 -6.26 0.22 2.14
N LEU A 36 -7.26 1.02 2.52
CA LEU A 36 -7.88 2.01 1.66
C LEU A 36 -7.61 3.42 2.16
N GLN A 37 -7.35 4.34 1.25
CA GLN A 37 -7.10 5.74 1.56
C GLN A 37 -7.84 6.64 0.56
N VAL A 38 -8.57 7.62 1.07
CA VAL A 38 -9.11 8.69 0.22
C VAL A 38 -8.06 9.78 0.11
N ILE A 39 -7.74 10.17 -1.12
CA ILE A 39 -6.83 11.28 -1.42
C ILE A 39 -7.52 12.22 -2.41
N ASP A 40 -7.30 13.51 -2.27
CA ASP A 40 -7.74 14.52 -3.24
C ASP A 40 -6.74 14.67 -4.40
N SER A 41 -7.05 15.55 -5.36
CA SER A 41 -6.20 15.80 -6.54
C SER A 41 -4.88 16.50 -6.22
N ASN A 42 -4.76 17.14 -5.06
CA ASN A 42 -3.54 17.78 -4.58
C ASN A 42 -2.68 16.82 -3.74
N GLY A 43 -3.12 15.56 -3.57
CA GLY A 43 -2.44 14.57 -2.76
C GLY A 43 -2.74 14.68 -1.25
N ASN A 44 -3.69 15.52 -0.84
CA ASN A 44 -4.10 15.58 0.56
C ASN A 44 -4.91 14.34 0.91
N SER A 45 -4.59 13.76 2.06
CA SER A 45 -5.28 12.58 2.58
C SER A 45 -6.55 12.98 3.33
N GLY A 46 -7.66 12.31 3.04
CA GLY A 46 -8.86 12.31 3.88
C GLY A 46 -8.79 11.30 5.04
N GLY A 47 -7.65 10.58 5.16
CA GLY A 47 -7.43 9.51 6.14
C GLY A 47 -7.25 8.15 5.48
N VAL A 48 -6.56 7.27 6.21
CA VAL A 48 -6.48 5.83 5.92
C VAL A 48 -7.58 5.13 6.70
N ALA A 49 -8.29 4.21 6.06
CA ALA A 49 -9.37 3.48 6.69
C ALA A 49 -8.88 2.68 7.92
N PRO A 50 -9.71 2.51 8.95
CA PRO A 50 -9.30 1.90 10.21
C PRO A 50 -9.14 0.36 10.13
N ASP A 51 -9.73 -0.26 9.11
CA ASP A 51 -9.80 -1.70 8.96
C ASP A 51 -9.09 -2.21 7.70
N LEU A 52 -8.73 -3.50 7.74
CA LEU A 52 -8.29 -4.26 6.58
C LEU A 52 -9.53 -4.81 5.84
N TYR A 53 -9.64 -4.54 4.55
CA TYR A 53 -10.79 -4.97 3.73
C TYR A 53 -10.45 -6.22 2.92
N ASN A 54 -11.25 -7.27 3.07
CA ASN A 54 -11.16 -8.46 2.23
C ASN A 54 -12.03 -8.31 0.97
N VAL A 55 -11.44 -8.55 -0.20
CA VAL A 55 -12.18 -8.53 -1.46
C VAL A 55 -12.93 -9.85 -1.64
N ILE A 56 -14.26 -9.78 -1.67
CA ILE A 56 -15.11 -10.92 -1.99
C ILE A 56 -15.32 -11.08 -3.51
N PRO A 57 -15.61 -12.29 -4.01
CA PRO A 57 -15.90 -12.50 -5.42
C PRO A 57 -17.03 -11.62 -5.95
N GLY A 58 -16.75 -10.89 -7.03
CA GLY A 58 -17.75 -10.15 -7.79
C GLY A 58 -18.36 -10.99 -8.93
N SER A 59 -19.28 -10.38 -9.68
CA SER A 59 -19.90 -10.99 -10.86
C SER A 59 -19.01 -10.99 -12.11
N SER A 60 -17.90 -10.24 -12.10
CA SER A 60 -16.97 -10.10 -13.23
C SER A 60 -15.59 -9.68 -12.74
N SER A 61 -14.54 -10.12 -13.45
CA SER A 61 -13.15 -9.67 -13.28
C SER A 61 -12.69 -8.66 -14.34
N SER A 62 -13.60 -8.18 -15.19
CA SER A 62 -13.28 -7.37 -16.39
C SER A 62 -12.66 -6.00 -16.09
N CYS A 63 -12.58 -5.59 -14.83
CA CYS A 63 -11.99 -4.34 -14.38
C CYS A 63 -10.75 -4.54 -13.51
N HIS A 64 -10.31 -5.79 -13.33
CA HIS A 64 -9.09 -6.06 -12.59
C HIS A 64 -7.91 -5.47 -13.35
N HIS A 65 -6.96 -4.93 -12.60
CA HIS A 65 -5.69 -4.52 -13.19
C HIS A 65 -4.96 -5.76 -13.73
N PRO A 66 -4.15 -5.63 -14.80
CA PRO A 66 -3.26 -6.70 -15.22
C PRO A 66 -2.44 -7.23 -14.02
N PRO A 67 -2.11 -8.53 -14.00
CA PRO A 67 -1.27 -9.08 -12.95
C PRO A 67 0.05 -8.30 -12.84
N LEU A 68 0.54 -8.21 -11.61
CA LEU A 68 1.77 -7.50 -11.26
C LEU A 68 2.91 -7.90 -12.21
N ASN A 69 3.61 -6.92 -12.77
CA ASN A 69 4.89 -7.18 -13.41
C ASN A 69 5.86 -7.67 -12.31
N THR A 70 6.29 -8.92 -12.39
CA THR A 70 7.19 -9.54 -11.41
C THR A 70 8.60 -8.97 -11.42
N SER A 71 8.89 -7.95 -12.23
CA SER A 71 10.20 -7.30 -12.26
C SER A 71 10.51 -6.50 -11.00
N LEU A 72 9.51 -6.06 -10.23
CA LEU A 72 9.67 -5.31 -8.99
C LEU A 72 9.01 -6.06 -7.82
N ALA A 73 9.74 -6.24 -6.72
CA ALA A 73 9.19 -6.79 -5.48
C ALA A 73 9.69 -6.01 -4.26
N LEU A 74 8.82 -5.79 -3.29
CA LEU A 74 9.16 -5.24 -1.99
C LEU A 74 9.08 -6.35 -0.94
N VAL A 75 10.20 -6.65 -0.29
CA VAL A 75 10.33 -7.77 0.64
C VAL A 75 10.71 -7.25 2.03
N PRO A 76 9.84 -7.40 3.05
CA PRO A 76 10.21 -7.09 4.42
C PRO A 76 11.22 -8.13 4.94
N GLN A 77 12.38 -7.66 5.39
CA GLN A 77 13.42 -8.48 6.00
C GLN A 77 13.14 -8.61 7.49
N ILE A 78 12.35 -9.63 7.83
CA ILE A 78 11.95 -9.92 9.20
C ILE A 78 12.76 -11.12 9.69
N THR A 79 13.37 -11.01 10.86
CA THR A 79 14.01 -12.16 11.50
C THR A 79 12.95 -13.23 11.79
N PRO A 80 13.20 -14.52 11.51
CA PRO A 80 12.19 -15.58 11.65
C PRO A 80 11.55 -15.69 13.05
N SER A 81 12.22 -15.17 14.08
CA SER A 81 11.75 -15.13 15.46
C SER A 81 10.78 -13.98 15.79
N LYS A 82 10.53 -13.06 14.86
CA LYS A 82 9.72 -11.86 15.08
C LYS A 82 8.55 -11.83 14.11
N THR A 83 7.41 -12.39 14.49
CA THR A 83 6.20 -12.38 13.65
C THR A 83 5.34 -11.13 13.84
N THR A 84 5.65 -10.30 14.83
CA THR A 84 4.97 -9.04 15.14
C THR A 84 5.96 -7.89 15.22
N LEU A 85 5.58 -6.75 14.68
CA LEU A 85 6.30 -5.49 14.81
C LEU A 85 5.68 -4.71 15.98
N ASN A 86 6.50 -4.22 16.91
CA ASN A 86 6.05 -3.29 17.93
C ASN A 86 6.38 -1.87 17.48
N THR A 87 5.63 -0.90 18.00
CA THR A 87 5.96 0.51 17.83
C THR A 87 7.43 0.77 18.18
N CYS A 88 8.10 1.57 17.35
CA CYS A 88 9.54 1.88 17.38
C CYS A 88 10.49 0.75 16.93
N ASP A 89 9.99 -0.42 16.55
CA ASP A 89 10.85 -1.47 16.01
C ASP A 89 11.36 -1.12 14.60
N PRO A 90 12.62 -1.43 14.27
CA PRO A 90 13.12 -1.32 12.92
C PRO A 90 12.57 -2.45 12.03
N LEU A 91 12.21 -2.10 10.79
CA LEU A 91 11.86 -2.99 9.70
C LEU A 91 12.66 -2.60 8.46
N LEU A 92 13.55 -3.49 8.02
CA LEU A 92 14.28 -3.31 6.77
C LEU A 92 13.41 -3.79 5.60
N LEU A 93 13.19 -2.92 4.63
CA LEU A 93 12.44 -3.21 3.41
C LEU A 93 13.41 -3.29 2.25
N ALA A 94 13.51 -4.44 1.59
CA ALA A 94 14.36 -4.65 0.43
C ALA A 94 13.54 -4.57 -0.86
N ILE A 95 14.06 -3.86 -1.85
CA ILE A 95 13.50 -3.73 -3.20
C ILE A 95 14.29 -4.63 -4.13
N LEU A 96 13.62 -5.56 -4.79
CA LEU A 96 14.23 -6.50 -5.72
C LEU A 96 13.74 -6.19 -7.13
N GLY A 97 14.70 -5.91 -8.03
CA GLY A 97 14.45 -5.57 -9.42
C GLY A 97 13.81 -4.17 -9.60
N GLY A 98 13.12 -3.96 -10.73
CA GLY A 98 12.63 -2.66 -11.19
C GLY A 98 13.75 -1.73 -11.66
N THR A 99 13.41 -0.46 -11.90
CA THR A 99 14.38 0.59 -12.26
C THR A 99 14.28 1.77 -11.28
N PRO A 100 15.35 2.14 -10.56
CA PRO A 100 15.30 3.29 -9.67
C PRO A 100 15.18 4.62 -10.46
N PRO A 101 14.68 5.70 -9.84
CA PRO A 101 14.31 5.84 -8.43
C PRO A 101 12.99 5.18 -8.07
N TYR A 102 12.89 4.68 -6.84
CA TYR A 102 11.66 4.06 -6.35
C TYR A 102 10.85 5.04 -5.51
N THR A 103 9.53 4.96 -5.63
CA THR A 103 8.60 5.57 -4.67
C THR A 103 8.10 4.50 -3.71
N LEU A 104 8.46 4.63 -2.43
CA LEU A 104 7.95 3.80 -1.35
C LEU A 104 6.78 4.51 -0.66
N SER A 105 5.69 3.79 -0.45
CA SER A 105 4.53 4.25 0.32
C SER A 105 4.21 3.23 1.40
N ILE A 106 3.95 3.69 2.63
CA ILE A 106 3.55 2.83 3.75
C ILE A 106 2.20 3.31 4.25
N ALA A 107 1.19 2.46 4.08
CA ALA A 107 -0.15 2.68 4.61
C ALA A 107 -0.29 1.95 5.94
N ILE A 108 -0.80 2.65 6.95
CA ILE A 108 -1.09 2.12 8.28
C ILE A 108 -2.56 2.40 8.54
N THR A 109 -3.32 1.40 8.99
CA THR A 109 -4.74 1.60 9.30
C THR A 109 -4.92 2.71 10.33
N ASP A 110 -6.00 3.48 10.21
CA ASP A 110 -6.34 4.61 11.10
C ASP A 110 -5.32 5.78 11.12
N ALA A 111 -4.33 5.76 10.22
CA ALA A 111 -3.40 6.87 10.08
C ALA A 111 -4.02 8.07 9.32
N LEU A 112 -3.62 9.28 9.68
CA LEU A 112 -4.06 10.50 8.97
C LEU A 112 -3.53 10.55 7.52
N THR A 113 -2.32 10.03 7.29
CA THR A 113 -1.64 10.07 5.99
C THR A 113 -0.79 8.82 5.77
N SER A 114 -0.52 8.50 4.50
CA SER A 114 0.48 7.52 4.07
C SER A 114 1.49 8.22 3.15
N PRO A 115 2.62 8.74 3.68
CA PRO A 115 3.55 9.53 2.89
C PRO A 115 4.24 8.70 1.81
N ASN A 116 4.59 9.38 0.71
CA ASN A 116 5.46 8.83 -0.32
C ASN A 116 6.91 9.25 -0.03
N LEU A 117 7.82 8.30 -0.13
CA LEU A 117 9.27 8.51 0.01
C LEU A 117 9.95 8.12 -1.30
N THR A 118 10.93 8.91 -1.72
CA THR A 118 11.79 8.57 -2.87
C THR A 118 13.06 7.89 -2.39
N ILE A 119 13.34 6.71 -2.93
CA ILE A 119 14.61 5.99 -2.76
C ILE A 119 15.48 6.29 -3.98
N PRO A 120 16.69 6.86 -3.79
CA PRO A 120 17.55 7.29 -4.88
C PRO A 120 18.17 6.11 -5.64
N PRO A 121 18.69 6.34 -6.86
CA PRO A 121 19.50 5.34 -7.55
C PRO A 121 20.73 4.93 -6.74
N GLY A 122 21.05 3.63 -6.77
CA GLY A 122 22.16 3.05 -6.01
C GLY A 122 21.76 2.50 -4.64
N GLU A 123 20.52 2.72 -4.21
CA GLU A 123 19.94 2.12 -3.01
C GLU A 123 18.78 1.19 -3.39
N ASP A 124 18.72 0.02 -2.74
CA ASP A 124 17.70 -1.00 -2.93
C ASP A 124 17.09 -1.43 -1.58
N GLN A 125 17.36 -0.68 -0.51
CA GLN A 125 16.89 -0.97 0.83
C GLN A 125 16.46 0.30 1.55
N TYR A 126 15.44 0.17 2.39
CA TYR A 126 14.98 1.24 3.27
C TYR A 126 14.72 0.72 4.68
N LEU A 127 15.37 1.33 5.67
CA LEU A 127 15.12 1.05 7.07
C LEU A 127 13.97 1.92 7.58
N TRP A 128 12.80 1.33 7.74
CA TRP A 128 11.65 1.99 8.34
C TRP A 128 11.61 1.72 9.85
N ILE A 129 11.23 2.72 10.64
CA ILE A 129 10.96 2.57 12.07
C ILE A 129 9.45 2.55 12.26
N ASP A 130 8.92 1.53 12.92
CA ASP A 130 7.49 1.39 13.16
C ASP A 130 6.95 2.58 13.94
N ARG A 131 5.92 3.22 13.40
CA ARG A 131 5.19 4.33 14.02
C ARG A 131 3.71 4.01 14.19
N ALA A 132 3.30 2.80 13.87
CA ALA A 132 1.93 2.35 14.04
C ALA A 132 1.62 2.20 15.54
N PRO A 133 0.41 2.60 15.98
CA PRO A 133 -0.10 2.18 17.27
C PRO A 133 -0.26 0.65 17.34
N PRO A 134 -0.30 0.06 18.55
CA PRO A 134 -0.56 -1.36 18.71
C PRO A 134 -1.88 -1.81 18.07
N ASN A 135 -1.88 -3.01 17.48
CA ASN A 135 -3.02 -3.65 16.82
C ASN A 135 -3.47 -3.03 15.48
N ASN A 136 -2.64 -2.21 14.86
CA ASN A 136 -2.87 -1.70 13.51
C ASN A 136 -2.23 -2.61 12.44
N TYR A 137 -2.77 -2.56 11.23
CA TYR A 137 -2.21 -3.23 10.07
C TYR A 137 -1.39 -2.23 9.25
N LEU A 138 -0.34 -2.72 8.59
CA LEU A 138 0.43 -1.93 7.65
C LEU A 138 0.65 -2.68 6.34
N ILE A 139 0.65 -1.95 5.24
CA ILE A 139 1.05 -2.43 3.91
C ILE A 139 2.05 -1.44 3.35
N ALA A 140 3.25 -1.93 3.01
CA ALA A 140 4.24 -1.17 2.27
C ALA A 140 4.14 -1.52 0.78
N ALA A 141 4.27 -0.52 -0.08
CA ALA A 141 4.24 -0.66 -1.53
C ALA A 141 5.37 0.14 -2.16
N ALA A 142 6.00 -0.44 -3.18
CA ALA A 142 7.00 0.24 -3.99
C ALA A 142 6.49 0.39 -5.42
N CYS A 143 6.88 1.49 -6.07
CA CYS A 143 6.67 1.76 -7.48
C CYS A 143 8.00 2.22 -8.08
N ASP A 144 8.40 1.65 -9.20
CA ASP A 144 9.46 2.18 -10.07
C ASP A 144 8.89 3.16 -11.11
N SER A 145 9.78 3.90 -11.76
CA SER A 145 9.45 4.91 -12.78
C SER A 145 9.26 4.32 -14.18
#